data_AF-A0A928NBN5-F1
#
_entry.id   AF-A0A928NBN5-F1
#
_cell.length_a   1.000
_cell.length_b   1.000
_cell.length_c   1.000
_cell.angle_alpha   90.00
_cell.angle_beta   90.00
_cell.angle_gamma   90.00
#
_symmetry.space_group_name_H-M   'P 1'
#
loop_
_entity.id
_entity.type
_entity.pdbx_description
1 polymer ?
#
loop_
_entity_poly.entity_id
_entity_poly.type
_entity_poly.pdbx_seq_one_letter_code
_entity_poly.pdbx_strand_id
1 'polypeptide(L)'
;MKKVFLIGDSIKKGYDRYVKESMSDIAEVFYHDENCRFSQYILRYLHKWKDDLKISNVDLVHWNVGHWDTLRIYNDGCLTSPENYKENLVRISERIEFLFPGAMQVFALSTPVIESGYIKDFEMRYNSDVKIYNNIAVDVLKNRGVIINDLYSLLEDKPETFHSA
;
A
#
# COMPACT_ATOMS: atom_id res chain seq x y z
N MET A 1 -18.45 -13.52 -11.21
CA MET A 1 -17.21 -12.79 -11.57
C MET A 1 -16.43 -12.57 -10.29
N LYS A 2 -15.09 -12.68 -10.34
CA LYS A 2 -14.25 -12.45 -9.17
C LYS A 2 -14.28 -10.97 -8.77
N LYS A 3 -14.17 -10.67 -7.47
CA LYS A 3 -14.12 -9.30 -6.95
C LYS A 3 -12.75 -8.98 -6.36
N VAL A 4 -12.16 -7.89 -6.82
CA VAL A 4 -10.84 -7.41 -6.39
C VAL A 4 -11.00 -6.06 -5.72
N PHE A 5 -10.41 -5.88 -4.54
CA PHE A 5 -10.34 -4.57 -3.88
C PHE A 5 -8.90 -4.07 -3.84
N LEU A 6 -8.64 -2.90 -4.43
CA LEU A 6 -7.34 -2.22 -4.38
C LEU A 6 -7.33 -1.18 -3.27
N ILE A 7 -6.32 -1.27 -2.40
CA ILE A 7 -6.04 -0.31 -1.33
C ILE A 7 -4.62 0.22 -1.53
N GLY A 8 -4.43 1.52 -1.43
CA GLY A 8 -3.09 2.08 -1.59
C GLY A 8 -3.17 3.57 -1.73
N ASP A 9 -1.99 4.18 -1.72
CA ASP A 9 -1.88 5.62 -1.66
C ASP A 9 -2.03 6.33 -3.01
N SER A 10 -1.45 7.51 -3.14
CA SER A 10 -1.46 8.30 -4.37
C SER A 10 -0.86 7.51 -5.53
N ILE A 11 0.03 6.56 -5.26
CA ILE A 11 0.58 5.67 -6.30
C ILE A 11 -0.52 4.78 -6.86
N LYS A 12 -1.38 4.19 -6.01
CA LYS A 12 -2.56 3.43 -6.45
C LYS A 12 -3.50 4.29 -7.30
N LYS A 13 -3.70 5.56 -6.94
CA LYS A 13 -4.52 6.49 -7.73
C LYS A 13 -3.98 6.71 -9.15
N GLY A 14 -2.68 6.50 -9.37
CA GLY A 14 -2.06 6.61 -10.69
C GLY A 14 -2.41 5.45 -11.63
N TYR A 15 -2.72 4.26 -11.09
CA TYR A 15 -2.92 3.04 -11.90
C TYR A 15 -4.28 2.36 -11.72
N ASP A 16 -5.09 2.75 -10.73
CA ASP A 16 -6.33 2.03 -10.37
C ASP A 16 -7.33 1.91 -11.53
N ARG A 17 -7.54 2.99 -12.29
CA ARG A 17 -8.41 3.01 -13.47
C ARG A 17 -7.92 2.06 -14.55
N TYR A 18 -6.62 2.08 -14.83
CA TYR A 18 -6.01 1.18 -15.82
C TYR A 18 -6.17 -0.29 -15.42
N VAL A 19 -5.96 -0.61 -14.13
CA VAL A 19 -6.20 -1.96 -13.61
C VAL A 19 -7.66 -2.36 -13.78
N LYS A 20 -8.61 -1.47 -13.45
CA LYS A 20 -10.03 -1.77 -13.61
C LYS A 20 -10.45 -2.00 -15.06
N GLU A 21 -9.97 -1.18 -15.98
CA GLU A 21 -10.28 -1.31 -17.41
C GLU A 21 -9.65 -2.59 -18.00
N SER A 22 -8.39 -2.86 -17.69
CA SER A 22 -7.67 -4.06 -18.17
C SER A 22 -8.20 -5.37 -17.60
N MET A 23 -8.89 -5.35 -16.45
CA MET A 23 -9.49 -6.53 -15.82
C MET A 23 -10.99 -6.72 -16.12
N SER A 24 -11.61 -5.88 -16.96
CA SER A 24 -13.07 -5.84 -17.15
C SER A 24 -13.71 -7.19 -17.55
N ASP A 25 -13.00 -8.04 -18.29
CA ASP A 25 -13.47 -9.38 -18.67
C ASP A 25 -13.11 -10.49 -17.67
N ILE A 26 -12.34 -10.18 -16.61
CA ILE A 26 -11.76 -11.15 -15.67
C ILE A 26 -12.33 -10.97 -14.26
N ALA A 27 -12.39 -9.72 -13.77
CA ALA A 27 -12.79 -9.40 -12.41
C ALA A 27 -13.42 -8.00 -12.31
N GLU A 28 -14.30 -7.85 -11.32
CA GLU A 28 -14.81 -6.55 -10.92
C GLU A 28 -13.84 -5.91 -9.92
N VAL A 29 -13.23 -4.78 -10.32
CA VAL A 29 -12.23 -4.08 -9.52
C VAL A 29 -12.85 -2.88 -8.81
N PHE A 30 -12.66 -2.85 -7.49
CA PHE A 30 -13.06 -1.78 -6.59
C PHE A 30 -11.83 -1.07 -6.02
N TYR A 31 -11.96 0.22 -5.78
CA TYR A 31 -10.98 1.03 -5.05
C TYR A 31 -11.67 2.26 -4.49
N HIS A 32 -11.18 2.78 -3.38
CA HIS A 32 -11.66 4.05 -2.83
C HIS A 32 -10.90 5.23 -3.50
N ASP A 33 -11.56 6.38 -3.65
CA ASP A 33 -10.97 7.59 -4.24
C ASP A 33 -9.96 8.30 -3.32
N GLU A 34 -9.94 7.89 -2.04
CA GLU A 34 -9.02 8.41 -1.05
C GLU A 34 -7.57 7.98 -1.33
N ASN A 35 -6.64 8.78 -0.81
CA ASN A 35 -5.22 8.50 -0.83
C ASN A 35 -4.82 7.42 0.20
N CYS A 36 -5.71 6.84 1.02
CA CYS A 36 -5.45 5.77 2.01
C CYS A 36 -4.26 5.91 3.01
N ARG A 37 -3.39 6.91 2.85
CA ARG A 37 -2.28 7.43 3.66
C ARG A 37 -1.40 6.37 4.31
N PHE A 38 -1.06 6.60 5.58
CA PHE A 38 -0.19 5.77 6.39
C PHE A 38 -0.95 4.60 7.01
N SER A 39 -0.22 3.61 7.53
CA SER A 39 -0.77 2.34 8.03
C SER A 39 -1.90 2.50 9.08
N GLN A 40 -1.78 3.45 10.02
CA GLN A 40 -2.85 3.72 10.99
C GLN A 40 -4.13 4.29 10.33
N TYR A 41 -4.02 4.98 9.21
CA TYR A 41 -5.16 5.50 8.46
C TYR A 41 -5.98 4.34 7.86
N ILE A 42 -5.31 3.34 7.28
CA ILE A 42 -5.98 2.09 6.84
C ILE A 42 -6.67 1.40 8.02
N LEU A 43 -5.98 1.25 9.16
CA LEU A 43 -6.58 0.65 10.36
C LEU A 43 -7.85 1.37 10.82
N ARG A 44 -7.88 2.71 10.70
CA ARG A 44 -9.02 3.53 11.08
C ARG A 44 -10.16 3.46 10.07
N TYR A 45 -9.89 3.39 8.77
CA TYR A 45 -10.91 3.66 7.75
C TYR A 45 -11.29 2.47 6.88
N LEU A 46 -10.59 1.33 6.94
CA LEU A 46 -10.87 0.19 6.04
C LEU A 46 -12.34 -0.29 6.08
N HIS A 47 -12.95 -0.35 7.26
CA HIS A 47 -14.37 -0.71 7.39
C HIS A 47 -15.30 0.32 6.72
N LYS A 48 -14.96 1.60 6.83
CA LYS A 48 -15.72 2.68 6.21
C LYS A 48 -15.61 2.62 4.69
N TRP A 49 -14.43 2.38 4.13
CA TRP A 49 -14.27 2.22 2.69
C TRP A 49 -15.06 1.03 2.14
N LYS A 50 -15.08 -0.09 2.87
CA LYS A 50 -15.93 -1.24 2.54
C LYS A 50 -17.40 -0.84 2.45
N ASP A 51 -17.89 -0.09 3.44
CA ASP A 51 -19.30 0.30 3.52
C ASP A 51 -19.67 1.38 2.49
N ASP A 52 -18.80 2.37 2.27
CA ASP A 52 -18.98 3.44 1.28
C ASP A 52 -19.03 2.86 -0.15
N LEU A 53 -18.16 1.88 -0.46
CA LEU A 53 -18.16 1.15 -1.73
C LEU A 53 -19.25 0.08 -1.82
N LYS A 54 -19.94 -0.22 -0.71
CA LYS A 54 -20.94 -1.30 -0.58
C LYS A 54 -20.42 -2.66 -1.08
N ILE A 55 -19.16 -2.95 -0.80
CA ILE A 55 -18.51 -4.19 -1.24
C ILE A 55 -18.61 -5.29 -0.18
N SER A 56 -18.86 -6.50 -0.66
CA SER A 56 -18.89 -7.75 0.10
C SER A 56 -18.45 -8.91 -0.79
N ASN A 57 -18.05 -10.01 -0.17
CA ASN A 57 -17.56 -11.23 -0.84
C ASN A 57 -16.39 -10.92 -1.79
N VAL A 58 -15.40 -10.18 -1.30
CA VAL A 58 -14.17 -9.88 -2.06
C VAL A 58 -13.32 -11.15 -2.14
N ASP A 59 -12.87 -11.51 -3.34
CA ASP A 59 -12.03 -12.68 -3.55
C ASP A 59 -10.54 -12.37 -3.35
N LEU A 60 -10.12 -11.13 -3.62
CA LEU A 60 -8.74 -10.68 -3.50
C LEU A 60 -8.66 -9.23 -3.03
N VAL A 61 -7.80 -8.97 -2.05
CA VAL A 61 -7.41 -7.63 -1.64
C VAL A 61 -5.96 -7.40 -2.04
N HIS A 62 -5.73 -6.52 -3.01
CA HIS A 62 -4.40 -6.03 -3.35
C HIS A 62 -4.20 -4.73 -2.59
N TRP A 63 -3.16 -4.67 -1.75
CA TRP A 63 -2.96 -3.53 -0.87
C TRP A 63 -1.52 -3.09 -0.78
N ASN A 64 -1.31 -1.79 -0.63
CA ASN A 64 -0.01 -1.17 -0.37
C ASN A 64 -0.16 -0.13 0.75
N VAL A 65 0.89 0.00 1.55
CA VAL A 65 1.09 1.12 2.48
C VAL A 65 2.56 1.21 2.86
N GLY A 66 3.15 2.40 2.85
CA GLY A 66 4.54 2.59 3.28
C GLY A 66 5.11 3.96 2.99
N HIS A 67 4.78 4.59 1.85
CA HIS A 67 5.33 5.91 1.52
C HIS A 67 4.99 6.97 2.56
N TRP A 68 3.73 7.02 3.01
CA TRP A 68 3.33 7.92 4.09
C TRP A 68 3.94 7.57 5.45
N ASP A 69 4.23 6.29 5.71
CA ASP A 69 4.85 5.84 6.96
C ASP A 69 6.33 6.24 7.05
N THR A 70 7.03 6.25 5.90
CA THR A 70 8.45 6.69 5.77
C THR A 70 8.63 8.20 5.71
N LEU A 71 7.53 8.96 5.71
CA LEU A 71 7.57 10.42 5.63
C LEU A 71 8.29 11.04 6.82
N ARG A 72 9.18 11.99 6.58
CA ARG A 72 9.84 12.81 7.60
C ARG A 72 9.42 14.27 7.43
N ILE A 73 9.03 14.92 8.53
CA ILE A 73 8.58 16.30 8.56
C ILE A 73 9.53 17.11 9.46
N TYR A 74 10.08 18.21 8.93
CA TYR A 74 11.06 19.04 9.65
C TYR A 74 12.25 18.23 10.21
N ASN A 75 12.73 17.25 9.44
CA ASN A 75 13.87 16.40 9.75
C ASN A 75 13.71 15.55 11.03
N ASP A 76 12.47 15.17 11.38
CA ASP A 76 12.18 14.18 12.42
C ASP A 76 12.41 12.72 11.93
N GLY A 77 12.02 11.77 12.79
CA GLY A 77 11.97 10.36 12.41
C GLY A 77 10.85 10.08 11.41
N CYS A 78 10.87 8.91 10.76
CA CYS A 78 9.74 8.46 9.95
C CYS A 78 8.42 8.58 10.74
N LEU A 79 7.36 9.05 10.07
CA LEU A 79 6.04 9.33 10.65
C LEU A 79 5.49 8.15 11.47
N THR A 80 5.76 6.93 11.02
CA THR A 80 5.48 5.72 11.78
C THR A 80 6.79 4.97 12.00
N SER A 81 7.18 4.71 13.25
CA SER A 81 8.41 3.95 13.52
C SER A 81 8.36 2.53 12.91
N PRO A 82 9.52 1.90 12.63
CA PRO A 82 9.59 0.52 12.12
C PRO A 82 8.79 -0.49 12.95
N GLU A 83 8.82 -0.38 14.28
CA GLU A 83 8.10 -1.25 15.20
C GLU A 83 6.59 -1.08 15.07
N ASN A 84 6.13 0.19 15.09
CA ASN A 84 4.71 0.50 14.91
C ASN A 84 4.22 0.09 13.52
N TYR A 85 5.04 0.25 12.48
CA TYR A 85 4.71 -0.17 11.12
C TYR A 85 4.53 -1.68 11.05
N LYS A 86 5.45 -2.46 11.63
CA LYS A 86 5.34 -3.92 11.77
C LYS A 86 4.04 -4.34 12.46
N GLU A 87 3.74 -3.73 13.61
CA GLU A 87 2.49 -4.02 14.34
C GLU A 87 1.25 -3.65 13.52
N ASN A 88 1.28 -2.51 12.82
CA ASN A 88 0.17 -2.07 12.01
C ASN A 88 -0.07 -3.02 10.83
N LEU A 89 0.96 -3.52 10.16
CA LEU A 89 0.82 -4.48 9.06
C LEU A 89 0.12 -5.77 9.50
N VAL A 90 0.48 -6.31 10.66
CA VAL A 90 -0.22 -7.47 11.25
C VAL A 90 -1.70 -7.16 11.45
N ARG A 91 -1.99 -6.02 12.09
CA ARG A 91 -3.37 -5.61 12.39
C ARG A 91 -4.18 -5.30 11.14
N ILE A 92 -3.57 -4.78 10.08
CA ILE A 92 -4.22 -4.52 8.78
C ILE A 92 -4.56 -5.86 8.12
N SER A 93 -3.63 -6.79 8.09
CA SER A 93 -3.85 -8.13 7.52
C SER A 93 -5.02 -8.84 8.22
N GLU A 94 -5.05 -8.82 9.55
CA GLU A 94 -6.16 -9.36 10.35
C GLU A 94 -7.48 -8.61 10.10
N ARG A 95 -7.43 -7.29 9.90
CA ARG A 95 -8.60 -6.47 9.55
C ARG A 95 -9.18 -6.89 8.20
N ILE A 96 -8.31 -7.16 7.23
CA ILE A 96 -8.69 -7.63 5.89
C ILE A 96 -9.34 -9.01 6.00
N GLU A 97 -8.71 -9.95 6.71
CA GLU A 97 -9.26 -11.29 6.95
C GLU A 97 -10.65 -11.24 7.61
N PHE A 98 -10.83 -10.35 8.59
CA PHE A 98 -12.11 -10.19 9.30
C PHE A 98 -13.20 -9.58 8.41
N LEU A 99 -12.88 -8.52 7.66
CA LEU A 99 -13.86 -7.80 6.83
C LEU A 99 -14.18 -8.54 5.52
N PHE A 100 -13.24 -9.33 5.02
CA PHE A 100 -13.32 -10.06 3.76
C PHE A 100 -12.87 -11.53 3.96
N PRO A 101 -13.64 -12.32 4.71
CA PRO A 101 -13.26 -13.69 5.05
C PRO A 101 -13.07 -14.53 3.78
N GLY A 102 -11.92 -15.21 3.70
CA GLY A 102 -11.53 -16.03 2.54
C GLY A 102 -10.91 -15.26 1.37
N ALA A 103 -10.79 -13.93 1.45
CA ALA A 103 -10.11 -13.15 0.42
C ALA A 103 -8.59 -13.43 0.44
N MET A 104 -8.03 -13.63 -0.75
CA MET A 104 -6.57 -13.68 -0.93
C MET A 104 -5.98 -12.30 -0.70
N GLN A 105 -4.87 -12.21 0.04
CA GLN A 105 -4.15 -10.95 0.23
C GLN A 105 -2.91 -10.91 -0.67
N VAL A 106 -2.76 -9.80 -1.40
CA VAL A 106 -1.56 -9.48 -2.16
C VAL A 106 -1.04 -8.14 -1.66
N PHE A 107 0.15 -8.11 -1.07
CA PHE A 107 0.79 -6.87 -0.64
C PHE A 107 1.77 -6.39 -1.71
N ALA A 108 1.59 -5.16 -2.20
CA ALA A 108 2.55 -4.52 -3.08
C ALA A 108 3.60 -3.75 -2.27
N LEU A 109 4.88 -4.07 -2.50
CA LEU A 109 5.98 -3.30 -1.92
C LEU A 109 5.94 -1.86 -2.44
N SER A 110 6.28 -0.91 -1.57
CA SER A 110 6.35 0.50 -1.94
C SER A 110 7.44 0.69 -2.98
N THR A 111 7.22 1.54 -3.97
CA THR A 111 8.12 1.80 -5.10
C THR A 111 9.31 2.69 -4.70
N PRO A 112 10.38 2.82 -5.51
CA PRO A 112 11.43 3.81 -5.27
C PRO A 112 10.89 5.24 -5.30
N VAL A 113 11.59 6.16 -4.62
CA VAL A 113 11.24 7.60 -4.56
C VAL A 113 12.32 8.48 -5.21
N ILE A 114 11.91 9.63 -5.74
CA ILE A 114 12.78 10.69 -6.24
C ILE A 114 13.22 11.57 -5.07
N GLU A 115 14.34 11.23 -4.43
CA GLU A 115 14.81 11.95 -3.22
C GLU A 115 15.09 13.43 -3.49
N SER A 116 15.52 13.75 -4.71
CA SER A 116 15.82 15.12 -5.15
C SER A 116 14.58 16.01 -5.31
N GLY A 117 13.38 15.41 -5.41
CA GLY A 117 12.11 16.12 -5.58
C GLY A 117 11.55 16.73 -4.29
N TYR A 118 12.13 16.38 -3.14
CA TYR A 118 11.64 16.77 -1.83
C TYR A 118 12.25 18.07 -1.29
N ILE A 119 11.46 18.83 -0.51
CA ILE A 119 11.93 20.04 0.17
C ILE A 119 12.58 19.61 1.48
N LYS A 120 13.92 19.59 1.50
CA LYS A 120 14.71 19.04 2.61
C LYS A 120 14.35 19.61 3.99
N ASP A 121 14.00 20.90 4.07
CA ASP A 121 13.66 21.55 5.33
C ASP A 121 12.20 21.32 5.77
N PHE A 122 11.39 20.63 4.97
CA PHE A 122 9.96 20.46 5.24
C PHE A 122 9.50 19.00 5.17
N GLU A 123 9.59 18.35 4.01
CA GLU A 123 9.05 17.02 3.76
C GLU A 123 10.08 16.20 3.00
N MET A 124 10.46 15.03 3.54
CA MET A 124 11.45 14.14 2.91
C MET A 124 11.03 12.67 2.99
N ARG A 125 11.45 11.90 2.00
CA ARG A 125 11.50 10.43 2.02
C ARG A 125 12.83 9.98 1.46
N TYR A 126 13.34 8.86 1.98
CA TYR A 126 14.59 8.26 1.53
C TYR A 126 14.34 6.83 1.05
N ASN A 127 14.98 6.43 -0.04
CA ASN A 127 14.95 5.05 -0.51
C ASN A 127 15.52 4.07 0.53
N SER A 128 16.44 4.52 1.39
CA SER A 128 16.91 3.72 2.52
C SER A 128 15.78 3.35 3.49
N ASP A 129 14.90 4.30 3.81
CA ASP A 129 13.73 4.04 4.65
C ASP A 129 12.72 3.16 3.90
N VAL A 130 12.45 3.42 2.62
CA VAL A 130 11.56 2.57 1.81
C VAL A 130 12.03 1.11 1.79
N LYS A 131 13.34 0.86 1.60
CA LYS A 131 13.91 -0.51 1.63
C LYS A 131 13.72 -1.17 2.99
N ILE A 132 13.95 -0.45 4.09
CA ILE A 132 13.74 -0.96 5.44
C ILE A 132 12.27 -1.39 5.63
N TYR A 133 11.31 -0.54 5.23
CA TYR A 133 9.89 -0.81 5.44
C TYR A 133 9.38 -1.93 4.53
N ASN A 134 9.87 -2.00 3.29
CA ASN A 134 9.60 -3.12 2.40
C ASN A 134 10.10 -4.45 2.98
N ASN A 135 11.31 -4.49 3.54
CA ASN A 135 11.84 -5.69 4.19
C ASN A 135 10.98 -6.11 5.40
N ILE A 136 10.58 -5.16 6.24
CA ILE A 136 9.65 -5.41 7.35
C ILE A 136 8.33 -6.01 6.83
N ALA A 137 7.78 -5.46 5.75
CA ALA A 137 6.55 -5.97 5.17
C ALA A 137 6.70 -7.39 4.64
N VAL A 138 7.79 -7.70 3.94
CA VAL A 138 8.11 -9.05 3.48
C VAL A 138 8.17 -10.04 4.65
N ASP A 139 8.93 -9.71 5.68
CA ASP A 139 9.15 -10.58 6.84
C ASP A 139 7.86 -10.86 7.61
N VAL A 140 7.02 -9.83 7.78
CA VAL A 140 5.78 -9.93 8.56
C VAL A 140 4.69 -10.65 7.77
N LEU A 141 4.51 -10.29 6.50
CA LEU A 141 3.33 -10.69 5.73
C LEU A 141 3.50 -12.06 5.06
N LYS A 142 4.72 -12.45 4.67
CA LYS A 142 4.97 -13.82 4.15
C LYS A 142 4.61 -14.89 5.17
N ASN A 143 4.94 -14.66 6.44
CA ASN A 143 4.61 -15.58 7.54
C ASN A 143 3.09 -15.71 7.78
N ARG A 144 2.29 -14.81 7.23
CA ARG A 144 0.81 -14.83 7.27
C ARG A 144 0.19 -15.34 5.97
N GLY A 145 0.98 -15.84 5.02
CA GLY A 145 0.49 -16.34 3.74
C GLY A 145 0.06 -15.24 2.76
N VAL A 146 0.42 -13.99 3.01
CA VAL A 146 0.19 -12.88 2.08
C VAL A 146 1.18 -12.96 0.93
N ILE A 147 0.69 -12.84 -0.29
CA ILE A 147 1.52 -12.85 -1.50
C ILE A 147 2.19 -11.49 -1.66
N ILE A 148 3.49 -11.48 -1.94
CA ILE A 148 4.24 -10.24 -2.19
C ILE A 148 4.28 -9.96 -3.69
N ASN A 149 3.80 -8.76 -4.07
CA ASN A 149 4.00 -8.17 -5.39
C ASN A 149 5.13 -7.14 -5.28
N ASP A 150 6.31 -7.49 -5.79
CA ASP A 150 7.52 -6.68 -5.65
C ASP A 150 7.60 -5.57 -6.72
N LEU A 151 6.84 -4.49 -6.49
CA LEU A 151 6.89 -3.31 -7.35
C LEU A 151 8.17 -2.50 -7.16
N TYR A 152 8.93 -2.71 -6.06
CA TYR A 152 10.18 -2.02 -5.84
C TYR A 152 11.24 -2.49 -6.84
N SER A 153 11.51 -3.79 -6.86
CA SER A 153 12.48 -4.41 -7.78
C SER A 153 12.07 -4.24 -9.24
N LEU A 154 10.77 -4.15 -9.53
CA LEU A 154 10.27 -3.88 -10.89
C LEU A 154 10.72 -2.50 -11.42
N LEU A 155 10.89 -1.52 -10.52
CA LEU A 155 11.11 -0.11 -10.86
C LEU A 155 12.49 0.43 -10.51
N GLU A 156 13.26 -0.23 -9.64
CA GLU A 156 14.55 0.30 -9.17
C GLU A 156 15.57 0.57 -10.30
N ASP A 157 15.57 -0.27 -11.34
CA ASP A 157 16.45 -0.13 -12.52
C ASP A 157 15.80 0.69 -13.66
N LYS A 158 14.62 1.26 -13.43
CA LYS A 158 13.94 2.12 -14.42
C LYS A 158 14.41 3.57 -14.29
N PRO A 159 14.28 4.39 -15.35
CA PRO A 159 14.56 5.82 -15.25
C PRO A 159 13.81 6.47 -14.09
N GLU A 160 14.41 7.47 -13.45
CA GLU A 160 13.87 8.16 -12.27
C GLU A 160 12.44 8.71 -12.50
N THR A 161 12.05 8.98 -13.75
CA THR A 161 10.68 9.36 -14.12
C THR A 161 9.61 8.29 -13.81
N PHE A 162 10.01 7.06 -13.50
CA PHE A 162 9.12 5.97 -13.06
C PHE A 162 9.06 5.85 -11.53
N HIS A 163 9.85 6.64 -10.80
CA HIS A 163 9.89 6.65 -9.34
C HIS A 163 8.87 7.65 -8.78
N SER A 164 8.48 7.45 -7.53
CA SER A 164 7.47 8.27 -6.86
C SER A 164 8.04 9.63 -6.46
N ALA A 165 7.33 10.70 -6.82
CA ALA A 165 7.58 12.07 -6.37
C ALA A 165 6.67 12.44 -5.20
#